data_AF-A0A7W0FBP9-F1
#
_entry.id   AF-A0A7W0FBP9-F1
#
_cell.length_a   1.000
_cell.length_b   1.000
_cell.length_c   1.000
_cell.angle_alpha   90.00
_cell.angle_beta   90.00
_cell.angle_gamma   90.00
#
_symmetry.space_group_name_H-M   'P 1'
#
loop_
_entity.id
_entity.type
_entity.pdbx_description
1 polymer ?
#
loop_
_entity_poly.entity_id
_entity_poly.type
_entity_poly.pdbx_seq_one_letter_code
_entity_poly.pdbx_strand_id
1 'polypeptide(L)' 'MTKEEKIEMSGMVVKALGNAVFRVQLDDAHEMSAHISGK' A
#
# COMPACT_ATOMS: atom_id res chain seq x y z
N MET A 1 8.77 3.41 25.13
CA MET A 1 7.54 3.36 24.32
C MET A 1 7.93 2.84 22.94
N THR A 2 7.86 1.53 22.77
CA THR A 2 8.42 0.80 21.62
C THR A 2 7.63 1.16 20.36
N LYS A 3 8.31 1.74 19.37
CA LYS A 3 7.71 2.07 18.08
C LYS A 3 7.42 0.73 17.38
N GLU A 4 6.15 0.44 17.11
CA GLU A 4 5.79 -0.77 16.38
C GLU A 4 6.46 -0.78 15.01
N GLU A 5 7.01 -1.93 14.64
CA GLU A 5 7.62 -2.13 13.34
C GLU A 5 6.54 -2.14 12.26
N LYS A 6 6.88 -1.61 11.09
CA LYS A 6 5.97 -1.62 9.96
C LYS A 6 5.90 -3.04 9.41
N ILE A 7 4.70 -3.49 9.07
CA ILE A 7 4.51 -4.77 8.40
C ILE A 7 4.72 -4.53 6.90
N GLU A 8 5.61 -5.31 6.30
CA GLU A 8 5.88 -5.28 4.85
C GLU A 8 5.06 -6.39 4.19
N MET A 9 4.30 -6.01 3.16
CA MET A 9 3.47 -6.94 2.40
C MET A 9 3.63 -6.67 0.90
N SER A 10 3.50 -7.72 0.10
CA SER A 10 3.49 -7.63 -1.36
C SER A 10 2.06 -7.49 -1.88
N GLY A 11 1.91 -6.82 -3.01
CA GLY A 11 0.62 -6.64 -3.66
C GLY A 11 0.80 -6.03 -5.05
N MET A 12 -0.26 -6.07 -5.85
CA MET A 12 -0.29 -5.60 -7.23
C MET A 12 -1.06 -4.29 -7.34
N VAL A 13 -0.51 -3.31 -8.05
CA VAL A 13 -1.22 -2.05 -8.33
C VAL A 13 -2.33 -2.31 -9.35
N VAL A 14 -3.58 -2.11 -8.94
CA VAL A 14 -4.76 -2.35 -9.80
C VAL A 14 -5.35 -1.05 -10.37
N LYS A 15 -5.15 0.10 -9.71
CA LYS A 15 -5.67 1.39 -10.20
C LYS A 15 -4.90 2.59 -9.65
N ALA A 16 -4.70 3.63 -10.46
CA ALA A 16 -4.18 4.92 -10.01
C ALA A 16 -5.35 5.87 -9.63
N LEU A 17 -5.29 6.50 -8.44
CA LEU A 17 -6.37 7.33 -7.90
C LEU A 17 -6.03 8.83 -7.87
N GLY A 18 -4.80 9.22 -8.24
CA GLY A 18 -4.32 10.60 -8.15
C GLY A 18 -3.72 10.93 -6.78
N ASN A 19 -3.13 12.12 -6.63
CA ASN A 19 -2.40 12.53 -5.42
C ASN A 19 -1.34 11.51 -4.96
N ALA A 20 -0.73 10.82 -5.92
CA ALA A 20 0.24 9.76 -5.67
C ALA A 20 -0.30 8.55 -4.87
N VAL A 21 -1.63 8.40 -4.78
CA VAL A 21 -2.31 7.26 -4.17
C VAL A 21 -2.70 6.23 -5.23
N PHE A 22 -2.52 4.97 -4.89
CA PHE A 22 -2.79 3.82 -5.74
C PHE A 22 -3.69 2.82 -5.00
N ARG A 23 -4.60 2.20 -5.75
CA ARG A 23 -5.31 1.01 -5.29
C ARG A 23 -4.41 -0.18 -5.51
N VAL A 24 -4.10 -0.91 -4.44
CA VAL A 24 -3.26 -2.09 -4.45
C VAL A 24 -4.09 -3.27 -3.98
N GLN A 25 -4.07 -4.36 -4.73
CA GLN A 25 -4.65 -5.63 -4.33
C GLN A 25 -3.55 -6.51 -3.74
N LEU A 26 -3.75 -6.93 -2.49
CA LEU A 26 -2.89 -7.90 -1.82
C LEU A 26 -3.17 -9.31 -2.34
N ASP A 27 -2.21 -10.21 -2.15
CA ASP A 27 -2.33 -11.61 -2.55
C ASP A 27 -3.52 -12.33 -1.86
N ASP A 28 -3.89 -11.89 -0.66
CA ASP A 28 -5.10 -12.32 0.08
C ASP A 28 -6.42 -11.73 -0.46
N ALA A 29 -6.45 -11.25 -1.70
CA ALA A 29 -7.59 -10.65 -2.40
C ALA A 29 -8.17 -9.36 -1.79
N HIS A 30 -7.52 -8.77 -0.79
CA HIS A 30 -7.94 -7.51 -0.17
C HIS A 30 -7.42 -6.31 -0.98
N GLU A 31 -8.28 -5.30 -1.16
CA GLU A 31 -7.87 -4.04 -1.79
C GLU A 31 -7.60 -2.95 -0.75
N MET A 32 -6.46 -2.28 -0.90
CA MET A 32 -6.03 -1.18 -0.05
C MET A 32 -5.67 0.05 -0.89
N SER A 33 -5.66 1.21 -0.24
CA SER A 33 -5.14 2.45 -0.81
C SER A 33 -3.73 2.67 -0.27
N ALA A 34 -2.72 2.68 -1.15
CA ALA A 34 -1.32 2.90 -0.81
C ALA A 34 -0.86 4.27 -1.33
N HIS A 35 -0.14 5.02 -0.51
CA HIS A 35 0.55 6.24 -0.93
C HIS A 35 2.02 5.93 -1.16
N ILE A 36 2.59 6.40 -2.26
CA ILE A 36 4.01 6.19 -2.55
C ILE A 36 4.89 6.97 -1.57
N SER A 37 6.00 6.36 -1.16
CA SER A 37 7.06 7.08 -0.45
C SER A 37 7.79 7.97 -1.44
N GLY A 38 7.93 9.26 -1.12
CA GLY A 38 8.66 10.23 -1.95
C GLY A 38 10.19 10.16 -1.82
N LYS A 39 10.75 8.98 -1.52
CA LYS A 39 12.19 8.76 -1.42
C LYS A 39 12.74 8.29 -2.76
#